data_AF-A0A1H4F1I6-F1
#
_entry.id   AF-A0A1H4F1I6-F1
#
_cell.length_a   1.000
_cell.length_b   1.000
_cell.length_c   1.000
_cell.angle_alpha   90.00
_cell.angle_beta   90.00
_cell.angle_gamma   90.00
#
_symmetry.space_group_name_H-M   'P 1'
#
loop_
_entity.id
_entity.type
_entity.pdbx_description
1 polymer ?
#
loop_
_entity_poly.entity_id
_entity_poly.type
_entity_poly.pdbx_seq_one_letter_code
_entity_poly.pdbx_strand_id
1 'polypeptide(L)'
;MAQKINQYPILLQDSTLLPQLDVQFEVVCEAMAKTHSLQQIVDECFRRAFPPDGIPKARHIAPLVSSQRSTTASIPSKSTHRLITTALHQSAFAILGVTTRDNRKRIVESAEEKSLELDHDVCQKARSDLTNPRTRLSAEIGWLPGVSPRKASQLVENLVNDPMAIRQESGLPTLAHLNLLAAAFEAVDGKHDADDLAEFIMEAAYLAEDLTPEEVLRDINEDRAVSGFPEVRALDQIEAELTERKRYYRGAIKEAINRLPPMTLIRVMTETVDGVTSGGKDHAPGLIDDLVDSYEIETHGILQKEAENVQKLIKAARDHAGSGETAVEPYVDKLDAVARNWDKIAQPIQLSSKARGIDHEASRDLAYEIRSLAIDLFNKHDMLAQSQRLTGLIQEIFAEVPEIADRVEEDADALADIFQQRKQASARQDEWVREITYRAEIGVMFKDTLSISPQGVSWKGQNFPLDSITRVRWGGVSHSVNGIPTGTTYTIAFGNRNSEAVVELKKQDVYSTFIDKLWRSVCVRLLTEMLEALKEGRDLHFGDARVHDDGITLVKRKFLGSNEQIRCSWDRVHVWSADGSFCIGAKDDKKINAGISYIHGANTHILEQAIRMGFKKPGMRRLSELLQ
;
A
#
# COMPACT_ATOMS: atom_id res chain seq x y z
N MET A 1 -13.16 12.48 -17.29
CA MET A 1 -13.23 11.01 -17.44
C MET A 1 -13.56 10.39 -16.10
N ALA A 2 -14.83 10.43 -15.73
CA ALA A 2 -15.36 9.84 -14.51
C ALA A 2 -16.11 8.57 -14.91
N GLN A 3 -15.48 7.41 -14.73
CA GLN A 3 -16.10 6.07 -14.65
C GLN A 3 -15.00 5.01 -14.63
N LYS A 4 -14.53 4.63 -13.43
CA LYS A 4 -13.92 3.33 -13.10
C LYS A 4 -13.57 3.24 -11.60
N ILE A 5 -14.56 3.46 -10.73
CA ILE A 5 -14.46 3.11 -9.30
C ILE A 5 -15.74 2.34 -8.99
N ASN A 6 -15.81 1.08 -9.41
CA ASN A 6 -16.87 0.12 -9.02
C ASN A 6 -16.54 -1.33 -9.43
N GLN A 7 -15.29 -1.75 -9.26
CA GLN A 7 -14.94 -3.16 -9.22
C GLN A 7 -14.01 -3.34 -8.02
N TYR A 8 -14.59 -3.72 -6.87
CA TYR A 8 -14.05 -4.57 -5.79
C TYR A 8 -14.89 -4.37 -4.50
N PRO A 9 -16.17 -4.78 -4.48
CA PRO A 9 -16.89 -4.89 -3.22
C PRO A 9 -16.56 -6.27 -2.64
N ILE A 10 -15.51 -6.38 -1.82
CA ILE A 10 -15.27 -7.38 -0.74
C ILE A 10 -13.83 -7.10 -0.27
N LEU A 11 -13.64 -6.13 0.63
CA LEU A 11 -12.48 -6.02 1.54
C LEU A 11 -12.78 -5.05 2.72
N LEU A 12 -14.06 -4.74 2.97
CA LEU A 12 -14.51 -3.85 4.05
C LEU A 12 -15.52 -4.56 4.96
N GLN A 13 -15.17 -5.74 5.51
CA GLN A 13 -15.96 -6.38 6.57
C GLN A 13 -15.11 -7.18 7.57
N ASP A 14 -13.83 -6.83 7.75
CA ASP A 14 -13.07 -7.36 8.88
C ASP A 14 -12.36 -6.24 9.65
N SER A 15 -13.10 -5.63 10.58
CA SER A 15 -12.60 -4.63 11.52
C SER A 15 -11.71 -5.24 12.62
N THR A 16 -11.18 -6.45 12.44
CA THR A 16 -10.28 -7.13 13.40
C THR A 16 -8.82 -7.19 12.96
N LEU A 17 -8.46 -6.62 11.80
CA LEU A 17 -7.10 -6.62 11.24
C LEU A 17 -6.45 -5.24 11.09
N LEU A 18 -7.02 -4.18 11.68
CA LEU A 18 -6.26 -2.95 11.94
C LEU A 18 -5.38 -3.21 13.18
N PRO A 19 -4.05 -3.03 13.12
CA PRO A 19 -3.21 -3.19 14.28
C PRO A 19 -3.73 -2.30 15.41
N GLN A 20 -3.98 -2.86 16.58
CA GLN A 20 -4.36 -2.14 17.81
C GLN A 20 -3.27 -1.16 18.32
N LEU A 21 -2.25 -0.86 17.49
CA LEU A 21 -1.13 0.02 17.77
C LEU A 21 -1.44 1.51 17.53
N ASP A 22 -2.52 1.86 16.82
CA ASP A 22 -2.74 3.25 16.39
C ASP A 22 -3.41 4.14 17.46
N VAL A 23 -4.43 3.65 18.17
CA VAL A 23 -5.20 4.50 19.11
C VAL A 23 -4.38 4.96 20.31
N GLN A 24 -3.41 4.16 20.78
CA GLN A 24 -2.57 4.56 21.91
C GLN A 24 -1.42 5.48 21.50
N PHE A 25 -0.92 5.38 20.27
CA PHE A 25 0.16 6.24 19.79
C PHE A 25 -0.37 7.63 19.46
N GLU A 26 -1.51 7.75 18.79
CA GLU A 26 -2.17 9.04 18.53
C GLU A 26 -2.54 9.77 19.83
N VAL A 27 -3.14 9.07 20.80
CA VAL A 27 -3.50 9.68 22.10
C VAL A 27 -2.26 10.16 22.87
N VAL A 28 -1.13 9.47 22.74
CA VAL A 28 0.15 9.90 23.32
C VAL A 28 0.70 11.11 22.58
N CYS A 29 0.72 11.10 21.25
CA CYS A 29 1.18 12.23 20.44
C CYS A 29 0.32 13.48 20.69
N GLU A 30 -1.00 13.34 20.81
CA GLU A 30 -1.92 14.43 21.18
C GLU A 30 -1.67 14.95 22.60
N ALA A 31 -1.40 14.07 23.57
CA ALA A 31 -1.07 14.47 24.93
C ALA A 31 0.29 15.18 25.02
N MET A 32 1.27 14.70 24.27
CA MET A 32 2.62 15.27 24.19
C MET A 32 2.65 16.59 23.43
N ALA A 33 1.86 16.74 22.36
CA ALA A 33 1.76 17.96 21.56
C ALA A 33 1.38 19.20 22.37
N LYS A 34 0.73 19.02 23.53
CA LYS A 34 0.36 20.12 24.44
C LYS A 34 1.52 20.62 25.32
N THR A 35 2.62 19.86 25.42
CA THR A 35 3.66 20.10 26.43
C THR A 35 5.11 19.93 25.95
N HIS A 36 5.34 19.35 24.76
CA HIS A 36 6.66 19.00 24.24
C HIS A 36 6.94 19.68 22.90
N SER A 37 8.21 19.99 22.63
CA SER A 37 8.66 20.45 21.32
C SER A 37 8.64 19.32 20.28
N LEU A 38 8.66 19.67 19.00
CA LEU A 38 8.67 18.69 17.90
C LEU A 38 9.87 17.71 18.03
N GLN A 39 11.05 18.24 18.36
CA GLN A 39 12.25 17.43 18.64
C GLN A 39 12.05 16.46 19.81
N GLN A 40 11.37 16.88 20.89
CA GLN A 40 11.10 16.02 22.04
C GLN A 40 10.07 14.94 21.72
N ILE A 41 9.09 15.25 20.88
CA ILE A 41 8.11 14.28 20.38
C ILE A 41 8.85 13.20 19.57
N VAL A 42 9.68 13.61 18.62
CA VAL A 42 10.51 12.71 17.80
C VAL A 42 11.44 11.85 18.66
N ASP A 43 12.13 12.45 19.63
CA ASP A 43 13.06 11.73 20.52
C ASP A 43 12.36 10.69 21.39
N GLU A 44 11.17 11.01 21.89
CA GLU A 44 10.36 10.08 22.68
C GLU A 44 9.76 8.97 21.82
N CYS A 45 9.30 9.29 20.59
CA CYS A 45 8.86 8.29 19.62
C CYS A 45 9.99 7.30 19.32
N PHE A 46 11.20 7.81 19.05
CA PHE A 46 12.38 6.98 18.86
C PHE A 46 12.74 6.16 20.10
N ARG A 47 12.72 6.74 21.29
CA ARG A 47 13.03 6.04 22.55
C ARG A 47 12.05 4.90 22.83
N ARG A 48 10.77 5.10 22.50
CA ARG A 48 9.75 4.04 22.57
C ARG A 48 9.95 2.96 21.51
N ALA A 49 10.43 3.35 20.32
CA ALA A 49 10.81 2.40 19.28
C ALA A 49 12.06 1.59 19.62
N PHE A 50 13.02 2.16 20.36
CA PHE A 50 14.27 1.51 20.77
C PHE A 50 14.54 1.66 22.28
N PRO A 51 13.82 0.90 23.12
CA PRO A 51 14.13 0.88 24.55
C PRO A 51 15.55 0.29 24.77
N PRO A 52 16.27 0.75 25.81
CA PRO A 52 17.66 0.34 26.07
C PRO A 52 17.86 -1.17 26.24
N ASP A 53 16.81 -1.91 26.56
CA ASP A 53 16.83 -3.37 26.74
C ASP A 53 16.54 -4.17 25.44
N GLY A 54 16.46 -3.50 24.28
CA GLY A 54 16.11 -4.10 22.99
C GLY A 54 14.60 -4.22 22.77
N ILE A 55 14.16 -4.48 21.53
CA ILE A 55 12.72 -4.60 21.20
C ILE A 55 12.14 -5.84 21.90
N PRO A 56 11.22 -5.70 22.88
CA PRO A 56 10.66 -6.85 23.56
C PRO A 56 9.81 -7.67 22.59
N LYS A 57 9.99 -9.00 22.59
CA LYS A 57 9.11 -9.94 21.86
C LYS A 57 7.70 -9.80 22.42
N ALA A 58 6.71 -9.63 21.53
CA ALA A 58 5.31 -9.48 21.88
C ALA A 58 4.87 -10.51 22.94
N ARG A 59 4.56 -10.04 24.15
CA ARG A 59 3.84 -10.79 25.18
C ARG A 59 2.84 -9.91 25.88
N HIS A 60 1.72 -10.55 26.18
CA HIS A 60 0.50 -10.05 26.79
C HIS A 60 0.64 -8.92 27.80
N ILE A 61 -0.17 -7.90 27.57
CA ILE A 61 -0.48 -6.78 28.46
C ILE A 61 -1.00 -7.34 29.80
N ALA A 62 -0.30 -7.05 30.89
CA ALA A 62 -0.84 -7.11 32.24
C ALA A 62 -1.34 -5.71 32.64
N PRO A 63 -2.44 -5.59 33.42
CA PRO A 63 -3.06 -4.30 33.68
C PRO A 63 -2.20 -3.44 34.62
N LEU A 64 -2.12 -2.15 34.29
CA LEU A 64 -1.34 -1.15 35.00
C LEU A 64 -1.95 -0.83 36.37
N VAL A 65 -1.08 -0.73 37.38
CA VAL A 65 -1.39 -0.32 38.75
C VAL A 65 -1.84 1.14 38.78
N SER A 66 -2.93 1.39 39.51
CA SER A 66 -3.53 2.70 39.76
C SER A 66 -2.54 3.68 40.39
N SER A 67 -2.39 4.88 39.82
CA SER A 67 -1.81 6.02 40.53
C SER A 67 -2.91 6.93 41.07
N GLN A 68 -2.72 7.35 42.32
CA GLN A 68 -3.68 8.08 43.12
C GLN A 68 -3.82 9.54 42.69
N ARG A 69 -5.06 10.01 42.73
CA ARG A 69 -5.50 11.40 42.73
C ARG A 69 -4.70 12.25 43.72
N SER A 70 -4.14 13.35 43.23
CA SER A 70 -3.89 14.57 44.00
C SER A 70 -4.79 15.68 43.45
N THR A 71 -5.81 16.01 44.24
CA THR A 71 -6.72 17.12 44.00
C THR A 71 -6.06 18.42 44.45
N THR A 72 -5.79 19.33 43.51
CA THR A 72 -5.61 20.76 43.80
C THR A 72 -6.67 21.54 43.03
N ALA A 73 -7.49 22.26 43.79
CA ALA A 73 -8.59 23.06 43.30
C ALA A 73 -8.10 24.22 42.42
N SER A 74 -8.65 24.35 41.22
CA SER A 74 -8.43 25.48 40.33
C SER A 74 -9.28 26.68 40.77
N ILE A 75 -8.60 27.80 41.02
CA ILE A 75 -9.21 29.13 41.14
C ILE A 75 -9.47 29.63 39.71
N PRO A 76 -10.65 30.20 39.38
CA PRO A 76 -10.90 30.74 38.06
C PRO A 76 -10.08 32.03 37.88
N SER A 77 -8.97 31.97 37.14
CA SER A 77 -8.25 33.17 36.71
C SER A 77 -9.06 33.85 35.60
N LYS A 78 -9.64 35.01 35.91
CA LYS A 78 -10.15 35.93 34.88
C LYS A 78 -9.01 36.23 33.90
N SER A 79 -9.24 35.94 32.62
CA SER A 79 -8.34 36.33 31.54
C SER A 79 -8.38 37.84 31.38
N THR A 80 -7.35 38.51 31.88
CA THR A 80 -7.10 39.91 31.54
C THR A 80 -6.68 39.95 30.07
N HIS A 81 -7.56 40.40 29.17
CA HIS A 81 -7.18 40.70 27.79
C HIS A 81 -6.01 41.69 27.82
N ARG A 82 -4.81 41.25 27.42
CA ARG A 82 -3.74 42.18 27.04
C ARG A 82 -4.22 42.85 25.76
N LEU A 83 -4.28 44.18 25.75
CA LEU A 83 -4.45 44.95 24.51
C LEU A 83 -3.22 44.63 23.63
N ILE A 84 -3.43 43.93 22.51
CA ILE A 84 -2.35 43.60 21.58
C ILE A 84 -2.09 44.84 20.73
N THR A 85 -0.96 45.52 20.97
CA THR A 85 -0.53 46.64 20.12
C THR A 85 0.24 46.09 18.92
N THR A 86 -0.42 46.05 17.76
CA THR A 86 0.15 45.50 16.51
C THR A 86 1.19 46.43 15.87
N ALA A 87 1.92 45.95 14.86
CA ALA A 87 2.86 46.79 14.09
C ALA A 87 2.19 48.02 13.45
N LEU A 88 0.91 47.94 13.07
CA LEU A 88 0.15 49.11 12.59
C LEU A 88 -0.01 50.18 13.68
N HIS A 89 -0.26 49.79 14.93
CA HIS A 89 -0.33 50.75 16.05
C HIS A 89 1.02 51.42 16.34
N GLN A 90 2.11 50.77 15.94
CA GLN A 90 3.48 51.26 16.08
C GLN A 90 3.97 52.01 14.83
N SER A 91 3.12 52.18 13.81
CA SER A 91 3.49 52.93 12.62
C SER A 91 3.66 54.42 12.94
N ALA A 92 4.46 55.13 12.15
CA ALA A 92 4.67 56.57 12.35
C ALA A 92 3.36 57.38 12.21
N PHE A 93 2.42 56.93 11.36
CA PHE A 93 1.10 57.53 11.22
C PHE A 93 0.25 57.35 12.49
N ALA A 94 0.24 56.15 13.07
CA ALA A 94 -0.51 55.86 14.30
C ALA A 94 0.09 56.58 15.52
N ILE A 95 1.42 56.55 15.68
CA ILE A 95 2.14 57.18 16.80
C ILE A 95 1.85 58.68 16.85
N LEU A 96 1.89 59.36 15.70
CA LEU A 96 1.69 60.81 15.62
C LEU A 96 0.21 61.20 15.49
N GLY A 97 -0.70 60.25 15.27
CA GLY A 97 -2.12 60.53 15.01
C GLY A 97 -2.34 61.34 13.73
N VAL A 98 -1.51 61.10 12.71
CA VAL A 98 -1.56 61.79 11.40
C VAL A 98 -1.90 60.80 10.29
N THR A 99 -2.24 61.33 9.12
CA THR A 99 -2.76 60.58 7.98
C THR A 99 -1.86 60.74 6.75
N THR A 100 -2.03 59.90 5.74
CA THR A 100 -1.30 60.01 4.45
C THR A 100 -1.56 61.34 3.72
N ARG A 101 -2.67 62.00 4.07
CA ARG A 101 -3.13 63.29 3.50
C ARG A 101 -2.67 64.51 4.29
N ASP A 102 -2.01 64.33 5.44
CA ASP A 102 -1.46 65.45 6.21
C ASP A 102 -0.16 65.98 5.61
N ASN A 103 -0.05 67.31 5.55
CA ASN A 103 1.13 67.98 5.02
C ASN A 103 2.29 67.99 6.03
N ARG A 104 3.49 68.35 5.54
CA ARG A 104 4.71 68.40 6.38
C ARG A 104 4.56 69.26 7.64
N LYS A 105 3.84 70.37 7.58
CA LYS A 105 3.64 71.26 8.74
C LYS A 105 2.83 70.56 9.84
N ARG A 106 1.72 69.92 9.47
CA ARG A 106 0.88 69.18 10.43
C ARG A 106 1.63 68.03 11.08
N ILE A 107 2.45 67.29 10.32
CA ILE A 107 3.29 66.21 10.85
C ILE A 107 4.28 66.72 11.91
N VAL A 108 4.92 67.87 11.66
CA VAL A 108 5.87 68.47 12.61
C VAL A 108 5.15 68.93 13.88
N GLU A 109 4.01 69.61 13.75
CA GLU A 109 3.19 70.06 14.88
C GLU A 109 2.72 68.87 15.73
N SER A 110 2.18 67.83 15.10
CA SER A 110 1.75 66.61 15.80
C SER A 110 2.88 65.88 16.51
N ALA A 111 4.09 65.87 15.95
CA ALA A 111 5.25 65.28 16.61
C ALA A 111 5.70 66.06 17.86
N GLU A 112 5.63 67.38 17.83
CA GLU A 112 5.90 68.22 19.00
C GLU A 112 4.83 68.01 20.08
N GLU A 113 3.54 68.03 19.69
CA GLU A 113 2.42 67.75 20.59
C GLU A 113 2.54 66.37 21.24
N LYS A 114 2.78 65.31 20.46
CA LYS A 114 2.86 63.93 20.96
C LYS A 114 4.09 63.66 21.81
N SER A 115 5.18 64.41 21.63
CA SER A 115 6.38 64.30 22.47
C SER A 115 6.17 64.74 23.92
N LEU A 116 5.03 65.37 24.24
CA LEU A 116 4.61 65.67 25.60
C LEU A 116 4.02 64.45 26.33
N GLU A 117 3.48 63.48 25.57
CA GLU A 117 2.79 62.29 26.09
C GLU A 117 3.61 61.00 25.91
N LEU A 118 4.38 60.92 24.82
CA LEU A 118 5.15 59.76 24.39
C LEU A 118 6.66 60.03 24.47
N ASP A 119 7.45 58.96 24.31
CA ASP A 119 8.90 59.06 24.23
C ASP A 119 9.35 60.00 23.09
N HIS A 120 10.26 60.93 23.42
CA HIS A 120 10.70 61.97 22.50
C HIS A 120 11.40 61.38 21.27
N ASP A 121 12.26 60.39 21.45
CA ASP A 121 13.03 59.79 20.37
C ASP A 121 12.12 59.03 19.41
N VAL A 122 11.09 58.36 19.93
CA VAL A 122 10.03 57.71 19.13
C VAL A 122 9.29 58.73 18.26
N CYS A 123 8.89 59.88 18.84
CA CYS A 123 8.20 60.94 18.09
C CYS A 123 9.12 61.59 17.03
N GLN A 124 10.39 61.83 17.35
CA GLN A 124 11.37 62.39 16.41
C GLN A 124 11.65 61.43 15.25
N LYS A 125 11.76 60.13 15.53
CA LYS A 125 11.91 59.11 14.50
C LYS A 125 10.68 59.08 13.59
N ALA A 126 9.46 58.99 14.15
CA ALA A 126 8.23 59.00 13.37
C ALA A 126 8.11 60.24 12.48
N ARG A 127 8.48 61.42 13.00
CA ARG A 127 8.53 62.66 12.21
C ARG A 127 9.53 62.57 11.05
N SER A 128 10.74 62.06 11.32
CA SER A 128 11.77 61.86 10.30
C SER A 128 11.28 60.90 9.20
N ASP A 129 10.70 59.77 9.61
CA ASP A 129 10.20 58.74 8.71
C ASP A 129 9.14 59.31 7.76
N LEU A 130 8.20 60.12 8.26
CA LEU A 130 7.12 60.69 7.45
C LEU A 130 7.49 61.93 6.62
N THR A 131 8.64 62.57 6.87
CA THR A 131 9.02 63.83 6.18
C THR A 131 10.13 63.67 5.15
N ASN A 132 10.97 62.63 5.28
CA ASN A 132 12.02 62.29 4.34
C ASN A 132 11.47 61.41 3.20
N PRO A 133 11.68 61.75 1.91
CA PRO A 133 11.00 61.09 0.78
C PRO A 133 11.10 59.56 0.73
N ARG A 134 12.28 58.99 1.04
CA ARG A 134 12.50 57.54 0.97
C ARG A 134 11.78 56.81 2.09
N THR A 135 12.01 57.23 3.33
CA THR A 135 11.37 56.60 4.51
C THR A 135 9.87 56.82 4.53
N ARG A 136 9.40 57.92 3.93
CA ARG A 136 7.96 58.19 3.81
C ARG A 136 7.28 57.17 2.92
N LEU A 137 7.89 56.84 1.78
CA LEU A 137 7.33 55.82 0.88
C LEU A 137 7.18 54.48 1.59
N SER A 138 8.22 54.05 2.32
CA SER A 138 8.18 52.83 3.12
C SER A 138 7.09 52.89 4.19
N ALA A 139 6.92 54.03 4.87
CA ALA A 139 5.86 54.23 5.84
C ALA A 139 4.44 54.23 5.22
N GLU A 140 4.27 54.77 4.01
CA GLU A 140 3.00 54.78 3.28
C GLU A 140 2.61 53.38 2.80
N ILE A 141 3.56 52.63 2.22
CA ILE A 141 3.37 51.20 1.90
C ILE A 141 3.10 50.40 3.18
N GLY A 142 3.68 50.88 4.28
CA GLY A 142 3.51 50.45 5.65
C GLY A 142 2.12 50.62 6.27
N TRP A 143 1.22 51.37 5.62
CA TRP A 143 0.01 51.91 6.23
C TRP A 143 -1.27 51.53 5.48
N LEU A 144 -2.24 52.44 5.38
CA LEU A 144 -3.54 52.22 4.75
C LEU A 144 -3.74 53.22 3.59
N PRO A 145 -2.87 53.22 2.56
CA PRO A 145 -2.97 54.16 1.44
C PRO A 145 -4.30 53.95 0.68
N GLY A 146 -4.87 55.04 0.17
CA GLY A 146 -6.16 55.01 -0.53
C GLY A 146 -7.39 54.87 0.38
N VAL A 147 -7.21 54.56 1.68
CA VAL A 147 -8.30 54.51 2.66
C VAL A 147 -8.55 55.90 3.23
N SER A 148 -9.83 56.31 3.32
CA SER A 148 -10.18 57.59 3.93
C SER A 148 -9.70 57.67 5.40
N PRO A 149 -9.19 58.81 5.88
CA PRO A 149 -8.69 58.97 7.25
C PRO A 149 -9.62 58.41 8.35
N ARG A 150 -10.92 58.70 8.25
CA ARG A 150 -11.90 58.24 9.24
C ARG A 150 -12.03 56.72 9.28
N LYS A 151 -12.08 56.07 8.10
CA LYS A 151 -12.17 54.61 8.01
C LYS A 151 -10.85 53.96 8.43
N ALA A 152 -9.70 54.56 8.09
CA ALA A 152 -8.39 54.10 8.53
C ALA A 152 -8.28 54.08 10.07
N SER A 153 -8.66 55.16 10.75
CA SER A 153 -8.71 55.19 12.22
C SER A 153 -9.65 54.14 12.81
N GLN A 154 -10.84 53.98 12.23
CA GLN A 154 -11.80 52.97 12.66
C GLN A 154 -11.25 51.54 12.53
N LEU A 155 -10.59 51.22 11.42
CA LEU A 155 -10.00 49.90 11.17
C LEU A 155 -8.86 49.59 12.15
N VAL A 156 -8.01 50.59 12.44
CA VAL A 156 -6.93 50.43 13.43
C VAL A 156 -7.48 50.26 14.84
N GLU A 157 -8.49 51.04 15.24
CA GLU A 157 -9.16 50.84 16.54
C GLU A 157 -9.85 49.47 16.65
N ASN A 158 -10.45 49.00 15.55
CA ASN A 158 -11.10 47.68 15.51
C ASN A 158 -10.11 46.52 15.72
N LEU A 159 -8.87 46.63 15.25
CA LEU A 159 -7.83 45.61 15.46
C LEU A 159 -7.57 45.31 16.94
N VAL A 160 -7.85 46.25 17.84
CA VAL A 160 -7.70 46.04 19.30
C VAL A 160 -8.84 45.22 19.87
N ASN A 161 -10.04 45.38 19.32
CA ASN A 161 -11.28 44.83 19.89
C ASN A 161 -11.66 43.49 19.25
N ASP A 162 -11.57 43.41 17.92
CA ASP A 162 -11.90 42.23 17.13
C ASP A 162 -11.03 42.17 15.86
N PRO A 163 -9.75 41.73 15.99
CA PRO A 163 -8.83 41.66 14.86
C PRO A 163 -9.33 40.79 13.70
N MET A 164 -10.11 39.74 13.97
CA MET A 164 -10.58 38.80 12.94
C MET A 164 -11.71 39.38 12.09
N ALA A 165 -12.43 40.40 12.57
CA ALA A 165 -13.44 41.11 11.79
C ALA A 165 -12.87 41.73 10.50
N ILE A 166 -11.56 42.00 10.44
CA ILE A 166 -10.87 42.53 9.26
C ILE A 166 -11.01 41.61 8.03
N ARG A 167 -11.13 40.29 8.23
CA ARG A 167 -11.32 39.32 7.13
C ARG A 167 -12.63 39.57 6.36
N GLN A 168 -13.63 40.14 7.04
CA GLN A 168 -14.95 40.40 6.47
C GLN A 168 -15.10 41.81 5.88
N GLU A 169 -14.07 42.65 6.00
CA GLU A 169 -14.08 43.98 5.41
C GLU A 169 -13.94 43.89 3.87
N SER A 170 -14.75 44.68 3.16
CA SER A 170 -14.80 44.68 1.70
C SER A 170 -14.65 46.08 1.13
N GLY A 171 -14.21 46.18 -0.12
CA GLY A 171 -14.01 47.46 -0.82
C GLY A 171 -12.82 48.27 -0.31
N LEU A 172 -11.87 47.64 0.38
CA LEU A 172 -10.60 48.25 0.76
C LEU A 172 -9.60 48.13 -0.41
N PRO A 173 -8.68 49.10 -0.56
CA PRO A 173 -7.50 48.92 -1.42
C PRO A 173 -6.71 47.69 -0.99
N THR A 174 -6.26 46.89 -1.96
CA THR A 174 -5.60 45.59 -1.74
C THR A 174 -4.43 45.68 -0.77
N LEU A 175 -3.54 46.68 -0.94
CA LEU A 175 -2.40 46.90 -0.04
C LEU A 175 -2.82 47.21 1.40
N ALA A 176 -3.82 48.08 1.57
CA ALA A 176 -4.31 48.45 2.89
C ALA A 176 -4.97 47.26 3.59
N HIS A 177 -5.70 46.42 2.85
CA HIS A 177 -6.31 45.21 3.38
C HIS A 177 -5.25 44.20 3.82
N LEU A 178 -4.25 43.92 2.99
CA LEU A 178 -3.11 43.05 3.35
C LEU A 178 -2.38 43.53 4.61
N ASN A 179 -2.18 44.84 4.74
CA ASN A 179 -1.57 45.42 5.93
C ASN A 179 -2.40 45.19 7.21
N LEU A 180 -3.73 45.24 7.10
CA LEU A 180 -4.62 44.93 8.21
C LEU A 180 -4.65 43.43 8.52
N LEU A 181 -4.67 42.55 7.51
CA LEU A 181 -4.59 41.10 7.69
C LEU A 181 -3.27 40.71 8.36
N ALA A 182 -2.15 41.28 7.94
CA ALA A 182 -0.84 41.11 8.58
C ALA A 182 -0.87 41.48 10.06
N ALA A 183 -1.53 42.59 10.42
CA ALA A 183 -1.71 42.99 11.81
C ALA A 183 -2.67 42.05 12.58
N ALA A 184 -3.69 41.49 11.92
CA ALA A 184 -4.60 40.53 12.53
C ALA A 184 -3.91 39.19 12.84
N PHE A 185 -2.92 38.75 12.04
CA PHE A 185 -2.06 37.60 12.36
C PHE A 185 -1.28 37.77 13.67
N GLU A 186 -1.01 39.00 14.11
CA GLU A 186 -0.36 39.26 15.41
C GLU A 186 -1.26 38.91 16.61
N ALA A 187 -2.58 38.84 16.40
CA ALA A 187 -3.55 38.45 17.43
C ALA A 187 -3.74 36.92 17.55
N VAL A 188 -3.18 36.14 16.62
CA VAL A 188 -3.25 34.68 16.63
C VAL A 188 -2.55 34.12 17.86
N ASP A 189 -3.26 33.30 18.63
CA ASP A 189 -2.75 32.61 19.82
C ASP A 189 -2.68 31.09 19.61
N GLY A 190 -2.02 30.40 20.55
CA GLY A 190 -1.84 28.94 20.48
C GLY A 190 -3.12 28.10 20.63
N LYS A 191 -4.30 28.72 20.68
CA LYS A 191 -5.61 28.05 20.77
C LYS A 191 -6.50 28.33 19.56
N HIS A 192 -6.00 29.05 18.57
CA HIS A 192 -6.73 29.28 17.34
C HIS A 192 -7.06 27.96 16.64
N ASP A 193 -8.23 27.93 16.02
CA ASP A 193 -8.66 26.79 15.21
C ASP A 193 -7.75 26.69 13.98
N ALA A 194 -7.31 25.46 13.67
CA ALA A 194 -6.31 25.28 12.60
C ALA A 194 -6.94 25.50 11.23
N ASP A 195 -8.18 25.04 11.05
CA ASP A 195 -8.87 25.06 9.76
C ASP A 195 -9.21 26.53 9.41
N ASP A 196 -9.70 27.30 10.39
CA ASP A 196 -9.93 28.74 10.26
C ASP A 196 -8.64 29.51 9.97
N LEU A 197 -7.53 29.16 10.62
CA LEU A 197 -6.25 29.81 10.38
C LEU A 197 -5.67 29.45 9.00
N ALA A 198 -5.81 28.21 8.55
CA ALA A 198 -5.43 27.82 7.19
C ALA A 198 -6.22 28.63 6.16
N GLU A 199 -7.55 28.75 6.33
CA GLU A 199 -8.39 29.60 5.47
C GLU A 199 -7.93 31.06 5.49
N PHE A 200 -7.65 31.61 6.66
CA PHE A 200 -7.14 32.97 6.78
C PHE A 200 -5.79 33.17 6.04
N ILE A 201 -4.88 32.20 6.10
CA ILE A 201 -3.60 32.26 5.36
C ILE A 201 -3.86 32.21 3.85
N MET A 202 -4.77 31.34 3.39
CA MET A 202 -5.14 31.24 1.98
C MET A 202 -5.74 32.56 1.46
N GLU A 203 -6.67 33.17 2.21
CA GLU A 203 -7.26 34.48 1.89
C GLU A 203 -6.18 35.55 1.71
N ALA A 204 -5.25 35.66 2.65
CA ALA A 204 -4.16 36.63 2.60
C ALA A 204 -3.20 36.37 1.43
N ALA A 205 -2.92 35.10 1.11
CA ALA A 205 -2.05 34.72 0.02
C ALA A 205 -2.63 35.04 -1.35
N TYR A 206 -3.91 34.73 -1.59
CA TYR A 206 -4.59 35.10 -2.83
C TYR A 206 -4.67 36.62 -2.99
N LEU A 207 -4.98 37.34 -1.91
CA LEU A 207 -5.01 38.80 -1.95
C LEU A 207 -3.62 39.41 -2.24
N ALA A 208 -2.54 38.76 -1.81
CA ALA A 208 -1.17 39.18 -2.10
C ALA A 208 -0.74 38.89 -3.55
N GLU A 209 -1.35 37.88 -4.19
CA GLU A 209 -1.18 37.56 -5.60
C GLU A 209 -1.90 38.60 -6.49
N ASP A 210 -3.09 39.05 -6.07
CA ASP A 210 -3.87 40.07 -6.77
C ASP A 210 -3.28 41.50 -6.67
N LEU A 211 -2.32 41.73 -5.78
CA LEU A 211 -1.74 43.05 -5.54
C LEU A 211 -0.86 43.53 -6.71
N THR A 212 -1.28 44.59 -7.39
CA THR A 212 -0.50 45.20 -8.48
C THR A 212 0.27 46.47 -8.06
N PRO A 213 1.53 46.65 -8.49
CA PRO A 213 2.30 47.87 -8.23
C PRO A 213 1.64 49.16 -8.75
N GLU A 214 0.89 49.09 -9.85
CA GLU A 214 0.23 50.23 -10.48
C GLU A 214 -0.92 50.79 -9.62
N GLU A 215 -1.72 49.91 -9.02
CA GLU A 215 -2.78 50.32 -8.09
C GLU A 215 -2.20 50.99 -6.85
N VAL A 216 -1.12 50.42 -6.30
CA VAL A 216 -0.41 50.99 -5.15
C VAL A 216 0.16 52.37 -5.49
N LEU A 217 0.80 52.51 -6.65
CA LEU A 217 1.35 53.78 -7.10
C LEU A 217 0.27 54.85 -7.22
N ARG A 218 -0.88 54.50 -7.80
CA ARG A 218 -2.04 55.39 -7.93
C ARG A 218 -2.53 55.85 -6.55
N ASP A 219 -2.83 54.91 -5.66
CA ASP A 219 -3.43 55.21 -4.37
C ASP A 219 -2.50 56.07 -3.48
N ILE A 220 -1.18 55.80 -3.52
CA ILE A 220 -0.18 56.63 -2.82
C ILE A 220 -0.11 58.04 -3.41
N ASN A 221 -0.05 58.17 -4.74
CA ASN A 221 0.06 59.47 -5.38
C ASN A 221 -1.20 60.33 -5.22
N GLU A 222 -2.39 59.72 -5.18
CA GLU A 222 -3.64 60.41 -4.86
C GLU A 222 -3.61 61.02 -3.45
N ASP A 223 -3.12 60.28 -2.44
CA ASP A 223 -2.96 60.82 -1.09
C ASP A 223 -1.83 61.87 -1.00
N ARG A 224 -0.74 61.70 -1.77
CA ARG A 224 0.37 62.67 -1.85
C ARG A 224 -0.03 63.99 -2.51
N ALA A 225 -0.89 63.95 -3.51
CA ALA A 225 -1.45 65.15 -4.14
C ALA A 225 -2.21 66.02 -3.14
N VAL A 226 -2.92 65.40 -2.17
CA VAL A 226 -3.62 66.11 -1.09
C VAL A 226 -2.65 66.65 -0.04
N SER A 227 -1.67 65.85 0.37
CA SER A 227 -0.70 66.26 1.41
C SER A 227 0.38 67.23 0.91
N GLY A 228 0.56 67.38 -0.40
CA GLY A 228 1.56 68.24 -1.03
C GLY A 228 2.97 67.66 -1.02
N PHE A 229 3.13 66.35 -0.81
CA PHE A 229 4.42 65.66 -0.96
C PHE A 229 4.70 65.32 -2.44
N PRO A 230 5.98 65.23 -2.87
CA PRO A 230 6.31 64.87 -4.24
C PRO A 230 5.79 63.47 -4.62
N GLU A 231 5.17 63.37 -5.79
CA GLU A 231 4.71 62.09 -6.36
C GLU A 231 5.88 61.12 -6.58
N VAL A 232 5.60 59.83 -6.38
CA VAL A 232 6.46 58.74 -6.82
C VAL A 232 6.28 58.60 -8.32
N ARG A 233 7.37 58.65 -9.09
CA ARG A 233 7.32 58.65 -10.55
C ARG A 233 7.71 57.32 -11.19
N ALA A 234 8.50 56.53 -10.49
CA ALA A 234 9.11 55.34 -11.03
C ALA A 234 8.52 54.12 -10.33
N LEU A 235 7.94 53.21 -11.12
CA LEU A 235 7.21 52.04 -10.63
C LEU A 235 8.14 51.06 -9.89
N ASP A 236 9.41 51.00 -10.30
CA ASP A 236 10.48 50.22 -9.67
C ASP A 236 10.66 50.54 -8.17
N GLN A 237 10.41 51.78 -7.75
CA GLN A 237 10.45 52.18 -6.34
C GLN A 237 9.31 51.54 -5.55
N ILE A 238 8.13 51.37 -6.15
CA ILE A 238 7.00 50.66 -5.55
C ILE A 238 7.29 49.17 -5.50
N GLU A 239 7.76 48.58 -6.59
CA GLU A 239 8.10 47.15 -6.66
C GLU A 239 9.15 46.75 -5.61
N ALA A 240 10.20 47.57 -5.43
CA ALA A 240 11.24 47.31 -4.44
C ALA A 240 10.69 47.31 -3.01
N GLU A 241 9.86 48.29 -2.65
CA GLU A 241 9.26 48.36 -1.32
C GLU A 241 8.16 47.31 -1.12
N LEU A 242 7.41 46.96 -2.17
CA LEU A 242 6.44 45.85 -2.13
C LEU A 242 7.12 44.50 -1.92
N THR A 243 8.33 44.30 -2.44
CA THR A 243 9.11 43.09 -2.19
C THR A 243 9.45 42.95 -0.71
N GLU A 244 9.94 44.01 -0.07
CA GLU A 244 10.16 44.01 1.39
C GLU A 244 8.85 43.88 2.18
N ARG A 245 7.75 44.41 1.64
CA ARG A 245 6.44 44.30 2.27
C ARG A 245 5.86 42.88 2.22
N LYS A 246 6.00 42.17 1.09
CA LYS A 246 5.63 40.75 0.98
C LYS A 246 6.44 39.88 1.94
N ARG A 247 7.73 40.19 2.13
CA ARG A 247 8.57 39.54 3.17
C ARG A 247 8.02 39.77 4.58
N TYR A 248 7.52 40.98 4.88
CA TYR A 248 6.86 41.24 6.16
C TYR A 248 5.58 40.42 6.35
N TYR A 249 4.72 40.30 5.32
CA TYR A 249 3.51 39.47 5.39
C TYR A 249 3.83 38.01 5.69
N ARG A 250 4.82 37.45 4.98
CA ARG A 250 5.33 36.11 5.24
C ARG A 250 5.80 35.96 6.68
N GLY A 251 6.52 36.95 7.20
CA GLY A 251 6.97 36.99 8.58
C GLY A 251 5.81 36.99 9.58
N ALA A 252 4.77 37.80 9.35
CA ALA A 252 3.60 37.86 10.22
C ALA A 252 2.85 36.52 10.27
N ILE A 253 2.63 35.89 9.11
CA ILE A 253 2.01 34.55 9.00
C ILE A 253 2.87 33.51 9.71
N LYS A 254 4.17 33.48 9.43
CA LYS A 254 5.09 32.54 10.06
C LYS A 254 5.12 32.67 11.58
N GLU A 255 5.17 33.89 12.10
CA GLU A 255 5.12 34.13 13.55
C GLU A 255 3.78 33.71 14.16
N ALA A 256 2.66 33.86 13.44
CA ALA A 256 1.37 33.36 13.88
C ALA A 256 1.36 31.82 13.97
N ILE A 257 1.86 31.16 12.94
CA ILE A 257 2.00 29.71 12.87
C ILE A 257 2.93 29.19 13.99
N ASN A 258 4.07 29.86 14.23
CA ASN A 258 5.04 29.49 15.26
C ASN A 258 4.53 29.62 16.71
N ARG A 259 3.41 30.33 16.93
CA ARG A 259 2.74 30.41 18.24
C ARG A 259 1.88 29.17 18.54
N LEU A 260 1.65 28.31 17.55
CA LEU A 260 0.82 27.10 17.69
C LEU A 260 1.60 25.93 18.31
N PRO A 261 0.90 24.96 18.90
CA PRO A 261 1.49 23.65 19.19
C PRO A 261 2.05 22.98 17.93
N PRO A 262 3.15 22.20 18.00
CA PRO A 262 3.83 21.66 16.82
C PRO A 262 2.94 20.87 15.85
N MET A 263 2.04 20.03 16.37
CA MET A 263 1.14 19.25 15.52
C MET A 263 0.06 20.12 14.85
N THR A 264 -0.39 21.17 15.54
CA THR A 264 -1.33 22.14 14.97
C THR A 264 -0.65 22.95 13.88
N LEU A 265 0.62 23.35 14.07
CA LEU A 265 1.43 24.01 13.05
C LEU A 265 1.55 23.17 11.78
N ILE A 266 1.91 21.89 11.90
CA ILE A 266 2.02 20.98 10.75
C ILE A 266 0.67 20.88 10.03
N ARG A 267 -0.42 20.76 10.78
CA ARG A 267 -1.77 20.69 10.23
C ARG A 267 -2.13 21.95 9.44
N VAL A 268 -1.93 23.13 10.02
CA VAL A 268 -2.16 24.42 9.34
C VAL A 268 -1.35 24.51 8.05
N MET A 269 -0.05 24.18 8.10
CA MET A 269 0.80 24.18 6.91
C MET A 269 0.29 23.22 5.83
N THR A 270 -0.11 22.01 6.22
CA THR A 270 -0.61 20.97 5.30
C THR A 270 -1.92 21.40 4.66
N GLU A 271 -2.90 21.84 5.45
CA GLU A 271 -4.22 22.28 4.98
C GLU A 271 -4.11 23.52 4.09
N THR A 272 -3.23 24.46 4.44
CA THR A 272 -2.98 25.66 3.62
C THR A 272 -2.44 25.27 2.25
N VAL A 273 -1.40 24.42 2.20
CA VAL A 273 -0.77 24.02 0.92
C VAL A 273 -1.71 23.13 0.10
N ASP A 274 -2.39 22.17 0.73
CA ASP A 274 -3.36 21.30 0.05
C ASP A 274 -4.49 22.12 -0.57
N GLY A 275 -5.04 23.08 0.18
CA GLY A 275 -6.14 23.93 -0.24
C GLY A 275 -5.79 24.84 -1.42
N VAL A 276 -4.60 25.44 -1.45
CA VAL A 276 -4.19 26.31 -2.57
C VAL A 276 -3.67 25.55 -3.79
N THR A 277 -3.24 24.29 -3.63
CA THR A 277 -2.70 23.48 -4.72
C THR A 277 -3.66 22.40 -5.23
N SER A 278 -4.83 22.23 -4.63
CA SER A 278 -5.78 21.14 -4.95
C SER A 278 -5.13 19.74 -4.88
N GLY A 279 -4.32 19.48 -3.84
CA GLY A 279 -3.55 18.23 -3.70
C GLY A 279 -2.31 18.16 -4.61
N GLY A 280 -1.65 19.30 -4.82
CA GLY A 280 -0.45 19.44 -5.65
C GLY A 280 -0.69 19.46 -7.16
N LYS A 281 -1.89 19.83 -7.62
CA LYS A 281 -2.27 19.89 -9.05
C LYS A 281 -2.14 21.30 -9.64
N ASP A 282 -2.41 22.31 -8.83
CA ASP A 282 -2.39 23.72 -9.21
C ASP A 282 -1.20 24.42 -8.54
N HIS A 283 -0.69 25.48 -9.18
CA HIS A 283 0.37 26.30 -8.59
C HIS A 283 -0.15 27.10 -7.39
N ALA A 284 0.62 27.14 -6.32
CA ALA A 284 0.33 27.95 -5.14
C ALA A 284 0.62 29.44 -5.40
N PRO A 285 -0.03 30.37 -4.67
CA PRO A 285 0.40 31.77 -4.62
C PRO A 285 1.85 31.87 -4.12
N GLY A 286 2.61 32.85 -4.64
CA GLY A 286 4.05 32.96 -4.34
C GLY A 286 4.36 33.13 -2.85
N LEU A 287 3.43 33.71 -2.07
CA LEU A 287 3.56 33.83 -0.62
C LEU A 287 3.57 32.48 0.11
N ILE A 288 2.83 31.49 -0.41
CA ILE A 288 2.77 30.14 0.16
C ILE A 288 4.03 29.36 -0.20
N ASP A 289 4.50 29.44 -1.45
CA ASP A 289 5.77 28.80 -1.84
C ASP A 289 6.93 29.26 -0.95
N ASP A 290 7.06 30.58 -0.76
CA ASP A 290 8.04 31.20 0.13
C ASP A 290 7.91 30.73 1.61
N LEU A 291 6.68 30.47 2.06
CA LEU A 291 6.39 29.97 3.40
C LEU A 291 6.81 28.50 3.54
N VAL A 292 6.51 27.68 2.53
CA VAL A 292 6.92 26.27 2.49
C VAL A 292 8.44 26.14 2.42
N ASP A 293 9.13 26.96 1.61
CA ASP A 293 10.59 26.96 1.53
C ASP A 293 11.21 27.29 2.90
N SER A 294 10.62 28.23 3.65
CA SER A 294 11.05 28.54 5.01
C SER A 294 10.81 27.38 5.98
N TYR A 295 9.67 26.70 5.84
CA TYR A 295 9.30 25.54 6.63
C TYR A 295 10.22 24.33 6.37
N GLU A 296 10.57 24.07 5.11
CA GLU A 296 11.49 23.01 4.71
C GLU A 296 12.86 23.19 5.38
N ILE A 297 13.40 24.41 5.35
CA ILE A 297 14.68 24.73 6.00
C ILE A 297 14.62 24.45 7.52
N GLU A 298 13.53 24.83 8.18
CA GLU A 298 13.39 24.69 9.63
C GLU A 298 13.13 23.24 10.07
N THR A 299 12.48 22.44 9.24
CA THR A 299 12.16 21.05 9.53
C THR A 299 13.23 20.06 9.05
N HIS A 300 14.16 20.49 8.21
CA HIS A 300 15.21 19.65 7.61
C HIS A 300 15.94 18.76 8.63
N GLY A 301 16.40 19.32 9.75
CA GLY A 301 17.13 18.56 10.77
C GLY A 301 16.30 17.46 11.44
N ILE A 302 14.99 17.68 11.53
CA ILE A 302 14.05 16.70 12.12
C ILE A 302 13.74 15.59 11.12
N LEU A 303 13.45 15.97 9.87
CA LEU A 303 13.23 15.03 8.76
C LEU A 303 14.44 14.14 8.55
N GLN A 304 15.66 14.70 8.60
CA GLN A 304 16.90 13.93 8.51
C GLN A 304 17.01 12.90 9.65
N LYS A 305 16.73 13.31 10.89
CA LYS A 305 16.78 12.42 12.04
C LYS A 305 15.78 11.27 11.94
N GLU A 306 14.56 11.55 11.46
CA GLU A 306 13.55 10.51 11.28
C GLU A 306 13.90 9.58 10.12
N ALA A 307 14.48 10.08 9.02
CA ALA A 307 15.01 9.24 7.96
C ALA A 307 16.12 8.31 8.47
N GLU A 308 17.05 8.80 9.30
CA GLU A 308 18.05 7.95 9.95
C GLU A 308 17.43 6.87 10.84
N ASN A 309 16.28 7.15 11.47
CA ASN A 309 15.55 6.18 12.28
C ASN A 309 14.93 5.09 11.41
N VAL A 310 14.32 5.47 10.27
CA VAL A 310 13.84 4.52 9.25
C VAL A 310 15.00 3.64 8.76
N GLN A 311 16.15 4.21 8.42
CA GLN A 311 17.33 3.46 7.97
C GLN A 311 17.80 2.42 9.01
N LYS A 312 17.81 2.78 10.31
CA LYS A 312 18.14 1.85 11.40
C LYS A 312 17.14 0.70 11.48
N LEU A 313 15.85 0.99 11.31
CA LEU A 313 14.77 -0.02 11.31
C LEU A 313 14.86 -0.93 10.08
N ILE A 314 15.13 -0.39 8.90
CA ILE A 314 15.37 -1.15 7.67
C ILE A 314 16.54 -2.12 7.87
N LYS A 315 17.65 -1.63 8.41
CA LYS A 315 18.82 -2.48 8.68
C LYS A 315 18.47 -3.61 9.66
N ALA A 316 17.79 -3.30 10.75
CA ALA A 316 17.41 -4.31 11.74
C ALA A 316 16.43 -5.35 11.16
N ALA A 317 15.44 -4.93 10.38
CA ALA A 317 14.54 -5.83 9.67
C ALA A 317 15.30 -6.79 8.74
N ARG A 318 16.27 -6.27 7.98
CA ARG A 318 17.12 -7.07 7.08
C ARG A 318 17.99 -8.07 7.86
N ASP A 319 18.60 -7.64 8.97
CA ASP A 319 19.45 -8.50 9.80
C ASP A 319 18.65 -9.66 10.44
N HIS A 320 17.36 -9.42 10.75
CA HIS A 320 16.48 -10.42 11.35
C HIS A 320 15.70 -11.28 10.34
N ALA A 321 15.72 -10.94 9.05
CA ALA A 321 14.94 -11.64 8.02
C ALA A 321 15.29 -13.14 7.88
N GLY A 322 16.54 -13.52 8.15
CA GLY A 322 16.94 -14.93 8.20
C GLY A 322 16.25 -15.76 9.29
N SER A 323 15.65 -15.12 10.29
CA SER A 323 14.95 -15.77 11.41
C SER A 323 13.44 -15.96 11.17
N GLY A 324 12.95 -15.61 9.98
CA GLY A 324 11.55 -15.77 9.59
C GLY A 324 10.68 -14.54 9.89
N GLU A 325 9.46 -14.56 9.36
CA GLU A 325 8.57 -13.40 9.28
C GLU A 325 8.21 -12.80 10.64
N THR A 326 7.93 -13.63 11.66
CA THR A 326 7.63 -13.19 13.02
C THR A 326 8.78 -12.42 13.69
N ALA A 327 10.03 -12.63 13.25
CA ALA A 327 11.18 -11.87 13.75
C ALA A 327 11.29 -10.47 13.11
N VAL A 328 10.76 -10.30 11.90
CA VAL A 328 10.80 -9.05 11.13
C VAL A 328 9.64 -8.12 11.47
N GLU A 329 8.46 -8.70 11.74
CA GLU A 329 7.21 -7.98 11.99
C GLU A 329 7.33 -6.79 12.97
N PRO A 330 7.99 -6.89 14.15
CA PRO A 330 8.11 -5.75 15.07
C PRO A 330 8.93 -4.57 14.54
N TYR A 331 9.85 -4.83 13.60
CA TYR A 331 10.64 -3.79 12.96
C TYR A 331 9.85 -3.10 11.85
N VAL A 332 9.05 -3.87 11.10
CA VAL A 332 8.12 -3.33 10.10
C VAL A 332 7.04 -2.49 10.75
N ASP A 333 6.46 -2.94 11.88
CA ASP A 333 5.50 -2.15 12.67
C ASP A 333 6.04 -0.77 13.06
N LYS A 334 7.30 -0.73 13.48
CA LYS A 334 7.95 0.51 13.91
C LYS A 334 8.37 1.37 12.74
N LEU A 335 8.83 0.75 11.66
CA LEU A 335 9.16 1.44 10.42
C LEU A 335 7.92 2.18 9.91
N ASP A 336 6.77 1.51 9.89
CA ASP A 336 5.48 2.09 9.51
C ASP A 336 5.17 3.35 10.33
N ALA A 337 5.23 3.25 11.67
CA ALA A 337 4.99 4.40 12.55
C ALA A 337 5.96 5.57 12.35
N VAL A 338 7.26 5.29 12.21
CA VAL A 338 8.29 6.33 12.00
C VAL A 338 8.15 6.97 10.62
N ALA A 339 7.89 6.18 9.58
CA ALA A 339 7.71 6.68 8.22
C ALA A 339 6.45 7.56 8.11
N ARG A 340 5.35 7.19 8.77
CA ARG A 340 4.15 8.06 8.86
C ARG A 340 4.40 9.34 9.63
N ASN A 341 5.23 9.32 10.68
CA ASN A 341 5.59 10.55 11.39
C ASN A 341 6.47 11.47 10.52
N TRP A 342 7.42 10.89 9.80
CA TRP A 342 8.23 11.60 8.81
C TRP A 342 7.34 12.26 7.76
N ASP A 343 6.39 11.49 7.21
CA ASP A 343 5.47 11.95 6.17
C ASP A 343 4.58 13.09 6.64
N LYS A 344 4.00 13.02 7.85
CA LYS A 344 3.23 14.13 8.43
C LYS A 344 3.98 15.46 8.40
N ILE A 345 5.29 15.46 8.66
CA ILE A 345 6.13 16.65 8.63
C ILE A 345 6.47 17.03 7.18
N ALA A 346 6.70 16.05 6.31
CA ALA A 346 7.07 16.29 4.92
C ALA A 346 5.88 16.65 4.01
N GLN A 347 4.64 16.32 4.37
CA GLN A 347 3.44 16.48 3.55
C GLN A 347 3.31 17.86 2.87
N PRO A 348 3.42 19.01 3.57
CA PRO A 348 3.33 20.31 2.92
C PRO A 348 4.44 20.54 1.88
N ILE A 349 5.63 19.98 2.10
CA ILE A 349 6.77 20.05 1.17
C ILE A 349 6.51 19.17 -0.06
N GLN A 350 5.97 17.97 0.14
CA GLN A 350 5.60 17.07 -0.96
C GLN A 350 4.53 17.70 -1.86
N LEU A 351 3.48 18.24 -1.26
CA LEU A 351 2.38 18.92 -1.99
C LEU A 351 2.89 20.12 -2.80
N SER A 352 3.70 20.99 -2.19
CA SER A 352 4.30 22.14 -2.88
C SER A 352 5.27 21.71 -3.99
N SER A 353 6.10 20.68 -3.76
CA SER A 353 7.03 20.17 -4.77
C SER A 353 6.28 19.62 -6.00
N LYS A 354 5.22 18.83 -5.75
CA LYS A 354 4.34 18.31 -6.79
C LYS A 354 3.65 19.43 -7.59
N ALA A 355 3.09 20.43 -6.90
CA ALA A 355 2.49 21.62 -7.52
C ALA A 355 3.47 22.39 -8.41
N ARG A 356 4.74 22.44 -8.00
CA ARG A 356 5.83 23.09 -8.74
C ARG A 356 6.43 22.20 -9.85
N GLY A 357 6.03 20.92 -9.92
CA GLY A 357 6.56 19.97 -10.89
C GLY A 357 8.03 19.61 -10.65
N ILE A 358 8.48 19.66 -9.39
CA ILE A 358 9.85 19.31 -8.97
C ILE A 358 9.83 18.12 -8.00
N ASP A 359 10.95 17.40 -7.94
CA ASP A 359 11.10 16.27 -7.02
C ASP A 359 11.59 16.74 -5.64
N HIS A 360 10.94 16.26 -4.58
CA HIS A 360 11.49 16.36 -3.23
C HIS A 360 12.43 15.17 -2.99
N GLU A 361 13.74 15.41 -3.11
CA GLU A 361 14.77 14.36 -3.08
C GLU A 361 14.71 13.50 -1.81
N ALA A 362 14.47 14.10 -0.64
CA ALA A 362 14.40 13.37 0.62
C ALA A 362 13.22 12.39 0.67
N SER A 363 12.04 12.75 0.13
CA SER A 363 10.90 11.82 0.01
C SER A 363 11.23 10.68 -0.93
N ARG A 364 11.81 10.99 -2.10
CA ARG A 364 12.18 9.99 -3.11
C ARG A 364 13.17 8.97 -2.55
N ASP A 365 14.23 9.44 -1.88
CA ASP A 365 15.29 8.59 -1.35
C ASP A 365 14.74 7.67 -0.25
N LEU A 366 13.96 8.21 0.69
CA LEU A 366 13.34 7.42 1.76
C LEU A 366 12.38 6.36 1.22
N ALA A 367 11.56 6.71 0.23
CA ALA A 367 10.67 5.78 -0.45
C ALA A 367 11.44 4.63 -1.10
N TYR A 368 12.54 4.92 -1.79
CA TYR A 368 13.39 3.89 -2.41
C TYR A 368 14.06 2.98 -1.38
N GLU A 369 14.44 3.49 -0.21
CA GLU A 369 14.99 2.67 0.87
C GLU A 369 13.95 1.69 1.42
N ILE A 370 12.72 2.15 1.70
CA ILE A 370 11.63 1.29 2.16
C ILE A 370 11.26 0.26 1.08
N ARG A 371 11.20 0.68 -0.18
CA ARG A 371 10.95 -0.20 -1.34
C ARG A 371 12.02 -1.28 -1.45
N SER A 372 13.29 -0.91 -1.27
CA SER A 372 14.42 -1.85 -1.27
C SER A 372 14.26 -2.93 -0.20
N LEU A 373 13.79 -2.58 1.00
CA LEU A 373 13.44 -3.56 2.03
C LEU A 373 12.29 -4.47 1.59
N ALA A 374 11.21 -3.92 1.04
CA ALA A 374 10.06 -4.72 0.58
C ALA A 374 10.47 -5.77 -0.47
N ILE A 375 11.33 -5.37 -1.41
CA ILE A 375 11.91 -6.24 -2.44
C ILE A 375 12.82 -7.31 -1.82
N ASP A 376 13.70 -6.92 -0.88
CA ASP A 376 14.60 -7.86 -0.20
C ASP A 376 13.83 -8.93 0.59
N LEU A 377 12.81 -8.52 1.37
CA LEU A 377 11.99 -9.43 2.18
C LEU A 377 11.24 -10.44 1.30
N PHE A 378 10.73 -10.02 0.15
CA PHE A 378 10.08 -10.93 -0.78
C PHE A 378 11.09 -11.84 -1.49
N ASN A 379 12.06 -11.26 -2.22
CA ASN A 379 12.94 -12.01 -3.12
C ASN A 379 13.90 -12.97 -2.38
N LYS A 380 14.36 -12.60 -1.18
CA LYS A 380 15.35 -13.40 -0.43
C LYS A 380 14.72 -14.28 0.65
N HIS A 381 13.54 -13.93 1.15
CA HIS A 381 12.95 -14.58 2.33
C HIS A 381 11.51 -15.06 2.14
N ASP A 382 10.92 -14.88 0.96
CA ASP A 382 9.54 -15.28 0.63
C ASP A 382 8.47 -14.62 1.51
N MET A 383 8.79 -13.48 2.13
CA MET A 383 7.90 -12.77 3.07
C MET A 383 6.91 -11.86 2.34
N LEU A 384 5.97 -12.48 1.62
CA LEU A 384 4.98 -11.79 0.80
C LEU A 384 4.14 -10.78 1.58
N ALA A 385 3.66 -11.12 2.79
CA ALA A 385 2.78 -10.24 3.55
C ALA A 385 3.51 -8.98 4.05
N GLN A 386 4.76 -9.10 4.54
CA GLN A 386 5.56 -7.92 4.90
C GLN A 386 5.89 -7.05 3.69
N SER A 387 6.18 -7.67 2.54
CA SER A 387 6.44 -6.93 1.29
C SER A 387 5.22 -6.13 0.85
N GLN A 388 4.03 -6.76 0.81
CA GLN A 388 2.76 -6.08 0.51
C GLN A 388 2.46 -4.93 1.47
N ARG A 389 2.73 -5.12 2.77
CA ARG A 389 2.51 -4.08 3.77
C ARG A 389 3.42 -2.87 3.55
N LEU A 390 4.71 -3.08 3.29
CA LEU A 390 5.65 -2.00 3.00
C LEU A 390 5.32 -1.30 1.67
N THR A 391 4.94 -2.04 0.63
CA THR A 391 4.46 -1.47 -0.64
C THR A 391 3.21 -0.62 -0.44
N GLY A 392 2.24 -1.09 0.36
CA GLY A 392 1.04 -0.32 0.70
C GLY A 392 1.36 0.95 1.51
N LEU A 393 2.31 0.88 2.44
CA LEU A 393 2.79 2.06 3.17
C LEU A 393 3.38 3.10 2.20
N ILE A 394 4.24 2.69 1.26
CA ILE A 394 4.84 3.59 0.27
C ILE A 394 3.77 4.23 -0.62
N GLN A 395 2.76 3.46 -1.05
CA GLN A 395 1.61 3.96 -1.83
C GLN A 395 0.86 5.07 -1.12
N GLU A 396 0.75 4.96 0.20
CA GLU A 396 0.01 5.92 1.01
C GLU A 396 0.83 7.19 1.26
N ILE A 397 2.05 7.07 1.78
CA ILE A 397 2.82 8.21 2.31
C ILE A 397 3.69 8.93 1.27
N PHE A 398 3.73 8.42 0.03
CA PHE A 398 4.47 9.04 -1.07
C PHE A 398 3.60 9.20 -2.32
N ALA A 399 2.28 9.27 -2.15
CA ALA A 399 1.33 9.48 -3.26
C ALA A 399 1.57 10.81 -4.00
N GLU A 400 2.18 11.78 -3.31
CA GLU A 400 2.53 13.09 -3.85
C GLU A 400 3.86 13.11 -4.58
N VAL A 401 4.59 11.98 -4.65
CA VAL A 401 5.86 11.85 -5.37
C VAL A 401 5.62 11.06 -6.67
N PRO A 402 5.48 11.71 -7.84
CA PRO A 402 5.00 11.05 -9.05
C PRO A 402 5.84 9.83 -9.48
N GLU A 403 7.17 9.95 -9.43
CA GLU A 403 8.09 8.86 -9.78
C GLU A 403 7.86 7.61 -8.91
N ILE A 404 7.61 7.82 -7.62
CA ILE A 404 7.39 6.73 -6.65
C ILE A 404 6.00 6.14 -6.83
N ALA A 405 4.97 6.98 -7.01
CA ALA A 405 3.59 6.56 -7.19
C ALA A 405 3.44 5.56 -8.34
N ASP A 406 4.01 5.87 -9.51
CA ASP A 406 3.97 4.98 -10.68
C ASP A 406 4.68 3.65 -10.40
N ARG A 407 5.86 3.70 -9.76
CA ARG A 407 6.67 2.51 -9.48
C ARG A 407 6.03 1.58 -8.45
N VAL A 408 5.43 2.15 -7.42
CA VAL A 408 4.82 1.37 -6.34
C VAL A 408 3.49 0.75 -6.79
N GLU A 409 2.77 1.36 -7.73
CA GLU A 409 1.60 0.77 -8.38
C GLU A 409 1.99 -0.50 -9.15
N GLU A 410 3.07 -0.45 -9.95
CA GLU A 410 3.62 -1.62 -10.64
C GLU A 410 4.01 -2.74 -9.64
N ASP A 411 4.67 -2.38 -8.54
CA ASP A 411 5.06 -3.35 -7.50
C ASP A 411 3.84 -3.99 -6.82
N ALA A 412 2.81 -3.20 -6.51
CA ALA A 412 1.59 -3.69 -5.86
C ALA A 412 0.82 -4.67 -6.76
N ASP A 413 0.70 -4.35 -8.05
CA ASP A 413 0.08 -5.23 -9.05
C ASP A 413 0.84 -6.55 -9.17
N ALA A 414 2.18 -6.50 -9.24
CA ALA A 414 3.01 -7.70 -9.29
C ALA A 414 2.83 -8.59 -8.05
N LEU A 415 2.82 -8.00 -6.85
CA LEU A 415 2.60 -8.75 -5.60
C LEU A 415 1.17 -9.32 -5.51
N ALA A 416 0.17 -8.59 -6.00
CA ALA A 416 -1.22 -9.05 -6.05
C ALA A 416 -1.38 -10.27 -6.97
N ASP A 417 -0.78 -10.23 -8.16
CA ASP A 417 -0.77 -11.36 -9.09
C ASP A 417 -0.11 -12.60 -8.48
N ILE A 418 1.03 -12.44 -7.81
CA ILE A 418 1.73 -13.53 -7.12
C ILE A 418 0.84 -14.13 -6.01
N PHE A 419 0.18 -13.27 -5.22
CA PHE A 419 -0.75 -13.72 -4.18
C PHE A 419 -1.91 -14.55 -4.76
N GLN A 420 -2.53 -14.07 -5.85
CA GLN A 420 -3.62 -14.80 -6.52
C GLN A 420 -3.14 -16.14 -7.09
N GLN A 421 -1.95 -16.18 -7.71
CA GLN A 421 -1.37 -17.42 -8.22
C GLN A 421 -1.14 -18.44 -7.10
N ARG A 422 -0.58 -18.03 -5.94
CA ARG A 422 -0.40 -18.92 -4.78
C ARG A 422 -1.73 -19.44 -4.26
N LYS A 423 -2.73 -18.56 -4.13
CA LYS A 423 -4.07 -18.94 -3.67
C LYS A 423 -4.73 -19.96 -4.61
N GLN A 424 -4.64 -19.74 -5.92
CA GLN A 424 -5.16 -20.67 -6.91
C GLN A 424 -4.40 -22.00 -6.90
N ALA A 425 -3.08 -21.98 -6.76
CA ALA A 425 -2.28 -23.20 -6.68
C ALA A 425 -2.65 -24.02 -5.44
N SER A 426 -2.81 -23.37 -4.28
CA SER A 426 -3.29 -24.03 -3.06
C SER A 426 -4.69 -24.59 -3.24
N ALA A 427 -5.62 -23.84 -3.82
CA ALA A 427 -6.99 -24.30 -4.06
C ALA A 427 -7.04 -25.51 -5.00
N ARG A 428 -6.25 -25.50 -6.09
CA ARG A 428 -6.13 -26.65 -7.01
C ARG A 428 -5.54 -27.87 -6.30
N GLN A 429 -4.54 -27.65 -5.45
CA GLN A 429 -3.96 -28.73 -4.65
C GLN A 429 -4.99 -29.32 -3.69
N ASP A 430 -5.72 -28.50 -2.94
CA ASP A 430 -6.77 -28.95 -2.02
C ASP A 430 -7.91 -29.68 -2.74
N GLU A 431 -8.31 -29.18 -3.91
CA GLU A 431 -9.29 -29.84 -4.78
C GLU A 431 -8.80 -31.21 -5.22
N TRP A 432 -7.56 -31.31 -5.71
CA TRP A 432 -6.95 -32.59 -6.08
C TRP A 432 -6.89 -33.57 -4.89
N VAL A 433 -6.47 -33.09 -3.70
CA VAL A 433 -6.46 -33.91 -2.47
C VAL A 433 -7.84 -34.46 -2.16
N ARG A 434 -8.89 -33.63 -2.24
CA ARG A 434 -10.28 -34.07 -2.05
C ARG A 434 -10.73 -35.04 -3.12
N GLU A 435 -10.36 -34.81 -4.37
CA GLU A 435 -10.74 -35.65 -5.50
C GLU A 435 -10.16 -37.06 -5.40
N ILE A 436 -8.94 -37.23 -4.88
CA ILE A 436 -8.27 -38.54 -4.83
C ILE A 436 -8.43 -39.24 -3.48
N THR A 437 -8.77 -38.54 -2.40
CA THR A 437 -8.84 -39.14 -1.07
C THR A 437 -10.11 -39.99 -0.91
N TYR A 438 -9.93 -41.25 -0.55
CA TYR A 438 -11.04 -42.17 -0.28
C TYR A 438 -10.64 -43.25 0.72
N ARG A 439 -11.59 -43.67 1.57
CA ARG A 439 -11.38 -44.68 2.60
C ARG A 439 -12.61 -45.57 2.73
N ALA A 440 -12.41 -46.88 2.80
CA ALA A 440 -13.47 -47.85 3.04
C ALA A 440 -13.01 -49.00 3.95
N GLU A 441 -13.91 -49.50 4.79
CA GLU A 441 -13.69 -50.72 5.57
C GLU A 441 -14.17 -51.95 4.79
N ILE A 442 -13.31 -52.96 4.68
CA ILE A 442 -13.55 -54.20 3.95
C ILE A 442 -13.50 -55.37 4.94
N GLY A 443 -14.59 -56.15 5.03
CA GLY A 443 -14.72 -57.31 5.90
C GLY A 443 -16.01 -57.32 6.72
N VAL A 444 -16.38 -58.49 7.28
CA VAL A 444 -17.63 -58.69 8.04
C VAL A 444 -17.37 -58.81 9.54
N MET A 445 -16.41 -59.65 9.96
CA MET A 445 -16.07 -59.88 11.38
C MET A 445 -14.76 -59.17 11.78
N PHE A 446 -13.77 -59.20 10.89
CA PHE A 446 -12.53 -58.43 10.99
C PHE A 446 -12.50 -57.49 9.79
N LYS A 447 -12.29 -56.20 10.04
CA LYS A 447 -12.32 -55.16 9.02
C LYS A 447 -10.94 -54.59 8.78
N ASP A 448 -10.49 -54.64 7.54
CA ASP A 448 -9.30 -53.96 7.08
C ASP A 448 -9.67 -52.65 6.39
N THR A 449 -8.85 -51.62 6.53
CA THR A 449 -9.05 -50.35 5.83
C THR A 449 -8.35 -50.39 4.48
N LEU A 450 -9.11 -50.16 3.40
CA LEU A 450 -8.57 -49.75 2.11
C LEU A 450 -8.64 -48.22 2.02
N SER A 451 -7.51 -47.56 1.75
CA SER A 451 -7.49 -46.12 1.55
C SER A 451 -6.54 -45.67 0.46
N ILE A 452 -6.85 -44.53 -0.14
CA ILE A 452 -6.03 -43.83 -1.11
C ILE A 452 -6.05 -42.34 -0.77
N SER A 453 -4.90 -41.70 -0.80
CA SER A 453 -4.70 -40.27 -0.50
C SER A 453 -3.38 -39.80 -1.15
N PRO A 454 -3.00 -38.51 -1.02
CA PRO A 454 -1.69 -38.03 -1.49
C PRO A 454 -0.49 -38.81 -0.92
N GLN A 455 -0.64 -39.42 0.26
CA GLN A 455 0.41 -40.19 0.93
C GLN A 455 0.58 -41.61 0.36
N GLY A 456 -0.32 -42.05 -0.53
CA GLY A 456 -0.26 -43.36 -1.15
C GLY A 456 -1.55 -44.17 -1.04
N VAL A 457 -1.46 -45.41 -1.49
CA VAL A 457 -2.50 -46.43 -1.34
C VAL A 457 -2.14 -47.36 -0.18
N SER A 458 -3.05 -47.51 0.79
CA SER A 458 -2.86 -48.37 1.95
C SER A 458 -3.86 -49.53 2.02
N TRP A 459 -3.36 -50.71 2.41
CA TRP A 459 -4.16 -51.91 2.64
C TRP A 459 -3.44 -52.85 3.62
N LYS A 460 -4.15 -53.38 4.62
CA LYS A 460 -3.63 -54.37 5.61
C LYS A 460 -2.27 -53.98 6.23
N GLY A 461 -2.11 -52.71 6.60
CA GLY A 461 -0.88 -52.18 7.20
C GLY A 461 0.28 -51.95 6.23
N GLN A 462 0.11 -52.23 4.94
CA GLN A 462 1.05 -51.84 3.88
C GLN A 462 0.64 -50.49 3.29
N ASN A 463 1.62 -49.62 2.99
CA ASN A 463 1.41 -48.36 2.28
C ASN A 463 2.31 -48.29 1.04
N PHE A 464 1.74 -47.84 -0.07
CA PHE A 464 2.42 -47.67 -1.36
C PHE A 464 2.32 -46.20 -1.77
N PRO A 465 3.40 -45.39 -1.63
CA PRO A 465 3.46 -44.05 -2.19
C PRO A 465 3.01 -44.02 -3.66
N LEU A 466 2.24 -43.01 -4.07
CA LEU A 466 1.57 -42.98 -5.38
C LEU A 466 2.55 -43.11 -6.55
N ASP A 467 3.72 -42.48 -6.44
CA ASP A 467 4.84 -42.51 -7.38
C ASP A 467 5.52 -43.89 -7.45
N SER A 468 5.53 -44.65 -6.35
CA SER A 468 6.15 -45.97 -6.28
C SER A 468 5.34 -47.08 -6.97
N ILE A 469 4.03 -46.88 -7.19
CA ILE A 469 3.14 -47.91 -7.74
C ILE A 469 3.47 -48.08 -9.23
N THR A 470 3.95 -49.25 -9.65
CA THR A 470 4.28 -49.53 -11.06
C THR A 470 3.35 -50.55 -11.70
N ARG A 471 2.48 -51.18 -10.91
CA ARG A 471 1.52 -52.20 -11.36
C ARG A 471 0.16 -51.99 -10.72
N VAL A 472 -0.88 -52.06 -11.54
CA VAL A 472 -2.29 -52.08 -11.14
C VAL A 472 -3.06 -53.10 -11.97
N ARG A 473 -4.04 -53.78 -11.36
CA ARG A 473 -4.94 -54.71 -12.05
C ARG A 473 -6.26 -54.83 -11.29
N TRP A 474 -7.37 -55.03 -11.99
CA TRP A 474 -8.68 -55.13 -11.34
C TRP A 474 -9.72 -55.83 -12.21
N GLY A 475 -10.80 -56.31 -11.61
CA GLY A 475 -11.91 -56.92 -12.35
C GLY A 475 -12.96 -57.52 -11.43
N GLY A 476 -14.04 -58.04 -12.00
CA GLY A 476 -15.12 -58.69 -11.27
C GLY A 476 -15.40 -60.10 -11.80
N VAL A 477 -15.58 -61.06 -10.90
CA VAL A 477 -15.97 -62.43 -11.22
C VAL A 477 -17.37 -62.67 -10.68
N SER A 478 -18.34 -62.84 -11.58
CA SER A 478 -19.72 -63.17 -11.22
C SER A 478 -19.84 -64.66 -10.93
N HIS A 479 -20.42 -65.01 -9.80
CA HIS A 479 -20.63 -66.38 -9.37
C HIS A 479 -22.09 -66.80 -9.58
N SER A 480 -22.31 -68.06 -9.94
CA SER A 480 -23.63 -68.66 -9.96
C SER A 480 -23.59 -70.10 -9.45
N VAL A 481 -24.66 -70.54 -8.81
CA VAL A 481 -24.84 -71.93 -8.39
C VAL A 481 -26.14 -72.42 -9.02
N ASN A 482 -26.08 -73.48 -9.82
CA ASN A 482 -27.21 -74.00 -10.59
C ASN A 482 -27.91 -72.92 -11.46
N GLY A 483 -27.14 -71.98 -12.02
CA GLY A 483 -27.67 -70.89 -12.85
C GLY A 483 -28.25 -69.70 -12.07
N ILE A 484 -28.28 -69.73 -10.73
CA ILE A 484 -28.74 -68.63 -9.89
C ILE A 484 -27.53 -67.74 -9.51
N PRO A 485 -27.53 -66.43 -9.81
CA PRO A 485 -26.45 -65.52 -9.44
C PRO A 485 -26.26 -65.44 -7.91
N THR A 486 -25.05 -65.67 -7.42
CA THR A 486 -24.69 -65.59 -5.99
C THR A 486 -23.88 -64.33 -5.63
N GLY A 487 -23.77 -63.41 -6.60
CA GLY A 487 -23.06 -62.14 -6.47
C GLY A 487 -21.73 -62.11 -7.23
N THR A 488 -21.07 -60.96 -7.19
CA THR A 488 -19.79 -60.72 -7.87
C THR A 488 -18.70 -60.47 -6.83
N THR A 489 -17.55 -61.13 -7.02
CA THR A 489 -16.32 -60.81 -6.27
C THR A 489 -15.49 -59.86 -7.10
N TYR A 490 -15.17 -58.69 -6.56
CA TYR A 490 -14.30 -57.71 -7.19
C TYR A 490 -12.88 -57.81 -6.65
N THR A 491 -11.91 -57.78 -7.54
CA THR A 491 -10.48 -57.77 -7.21
C THR A 491 -9.89 -56.43 -7.62
N ILE A 492 -9.09 -55.85 -6.73
CA ILE A 492 -8.21 -54.69 -7.00
C ILE A 492 -6.82 -55.08 -6.52
N ALA A 493 -5.80 -54.89 -7.34
CA ALA A 493 -4.42 -55.04 -6.90
C ALA A 493 -3.58 -53.88 -7.41
N PHE A 494 -2.62 -53.49 -6.57
CA PHE A 494 -1.67 -52.42 -6.80
C PHE A 494 -0.34 -52.77 -6.13
N GLY A 495 0.77 -52.33 -6.71
CA GLY A 495 2.09 -52.64 -6.19
C GLY A 495 3.22 -51.87 -6.85
N ASN A 496 4.40 -51.92 -6.25
CA ASN A 496 5.64 -51.33 -6.78
C ASN A 496 6.45 -52.40 -7.52
N ARG A 497 7.78 -52.37 -7.56
CA ARG A 497 8.57 -53.47 -8.15
C ARG A 497 8.70 -54.69 -7.23
N ASN A 498 8.68 -54.47 -5.91
CA ASN A 498 9.07 -55.45 -4.89
C ASN A 498 7.88 -56.21 -4.28
N SER A 499 6.71 -55.58 -4.17
CA SER A 499 5.53 -56.18 -3.55
C SER A 499 4.23 -55.78 -4.26
N GLU A 500 3.17 -56.51 -3.98
CA GLU A 500 1.82 -56.24 -4.48
C GLU A 500 0.82 -56.50 -3.35
N ALA A 501 -0.19 -55.64 -3.24
CA ALA A 501 -1.35 -55.83 -2.41
C ALA A 501 -2.53 -56.25 -3.29
N VAL A 502 -3.30 -57.23 -2.82
CA VAL A 502 -4.53 -57.69 -3.47
C VAL A 502 -5.69 -57.52 -2.49
N VAL A 503 -6.74 -56.86 -2.97
CA VAL A 503 -7.98 -56.59 -2.27
C VAL A 503 -9.10 -57.34 -2.97
N GLU A 504 -9.85 -58.13 -2.21
CA GLU A 504 -11.07 -58.78 -2.67
C GLU A 504 -12.26 -58.25 -1.87
N LEU A 505 -13.32 -57.86 -2.57
CA LEU A 505 -14.49 -57.23 -1.96
C LEU A 505 -15.77 -57.51 -2.76
N LYS A 506 -16.92 -57.50 -2.08
CA LYS A 506 -18.24 -57.76 -2.70
C LYS A 506 -19.05 -56.49 -3.01
N LYS A 507 -18.62 -55.35 -2.46
CA LYS A 507 -19.31 -54.06 -2.55
C LYS A 507 -18.94 -53.30 -3.82
N GLN A 508 -19.80 -53.33 -4.83
CA GLN A 508 -19.55 -52.71 -6.13
C GLN A 508 -19.27 -51.21 -6.04
N ASP A 509 -19.98 -50.49 -5.16
CA ASP A 509 -19.82 -49.06 -4.90
C ASP A 509 -18.41 -48.72 -4.42
N VAL A 510 -17.89 -49.51 -3.46
CA VAL A 510 -16.53 -49.34 -2.95
C VAL A 510 -15.51 -49.63 -4.04
N TYR A 511 -15.74 -50.67 -4.84
CA TYR A 511 -14.90 -51.02 -5.97
C TYR A 511 -14.84 -49.90 -7.02
N SER A 512 -15.98 -49.45 -7.54
CA SER A 512 -16.03 -48.44 -8.59
C SER A 512 -15.47 -47.11 -8.13
N THR A 513 -15.78 -46.71 -6.91
CA THR A 513 -15.25 -45.46 -6.32
C THR A 513 -13.75 -45.54 -6.19
N PHE A 514 -13.21 -46.64 -5.64
CA PHE A 514 -11.77 -46.78 -5.48
C PHE A 514 -11.03 -46.78 -6.82
N ILE A 515 -11.57 -47.45 -7.85
CA ILE A 515 -10.96 -47.45 -9.19
C ILE A 515 -10.97 -46.06 -9.82
N ASP A 516 -12.03 -45.25 -9.67
CA ASP A 516 -12.02 -43.83 -10.10
C ASP A 516 -10.88 -43.06 -9.44
N LYS A 517 -10.69 -43.22 -8.12
CA LYS A 517 -9.60 -42.56 -7.39
C LYS A 517 -8.22 -43.03 -7.86
N LEU A 518 -8.06 -44.34 -8.06
CA LEU A 518 -6.82 -44.93 -8.57
C LEU A 518 -6.49 -44.43 -9.97
N TRP A 519 -7.50 -44.20 -10.82
CA TRP A 519 -7.29 -43.62 -12.14
C TRP A 519 -6.70 -42.21 -12.06
N ARG A 520 -7.30 -41.35 -11.24
CA ARG A 520 -6.90 -39.95 -11.04
C ARG A 520 -5.52 -39.80 -10.40
N SER A 521 -5.11 -40.74 -9.55
CA SER A 521 -3.87 -40.62 -8.78
C SER A 521 -2.68 -41.41 -9.34
N VAL A 522 -2.92 -42.52 -10.06
CA VAL A 522 -1.86 -43.45 -10.49
C VAL A 522 -1.95 -43.80 -11.98
N CYS A 523 -3.13 -44.19 -12.47
CA CYS A 523 -3.23 -44.79 -13.81
C CYS A 523 -2.88 -43.83 -14.95
N VAL A 524 -3.21 -42.54 -14.82
CA VAL A 524 -2.80 -41.52 -15.80
C VAL A 524 -1.27 -41.42 -15.89
N ARG A 525 -0.57 -41.43 -14.75
CA ARG A 525 0.91 -41.46 -14.73
C ARG A 525 1.44 -42.72 -15.42
N LEU A 526 0.91 -43.89 -15.08
CA LEU A 526 1.34 -45.16 -15.70
C LEU A 526 1.08 -45.19 -17.21
N LEU A 527 -0.01 -44.59 -17.67
CA LEU A 527 -0.30 -44.43 -19.10
C LEU A 527 0.75 -43.56 -19.79
N THR A 528 1.08 -42.40 -19.21
CA THR A 528 2.13 -41.51 -19.74
C THR A 528 3.49 -42.22 -19.78
N GLU A 529 3.93 -42.85 -18.69
CA GLU A 529 5.19 -43.58 -18.62
C GLU A 529 5.25 -44.72 -19.65
N MET A 530 4.11 -45.39 -19.90
CA MET A 530 3.99 -46.44 -20.92
C MET A 530 4.22 -45.87 -22.32
N LEU A 531 3.60 -44.74 -22.65
CA LEU A 531 3.73 -44.10 -23.95
C LEU A 531 5.13 -43.50 -24.16
N GLU A 532 5.74 -42.93 -23.12
CA GLU A 532 7.13 -42.45 -23.14
C GLU A 532 8.11 -43.60 -23.39
N ALA A 533 7.92 -44.75 -22.72
CA ALA A 533 8.73 -45.93 -22.96
C ALA A 533 8.68 -46.38 -24.43
N LEU A 534 7.49 -46.40 -25.03
CA LEU A 534 7.33 -46.73 -26.44
C LEU A 534 8.01 -45.69 -27.35
N LYS A 535 7.87 -44.40 -27.05
CA LYS A 535 8.53 -43.29 -27.78
C LYS A 535 10.05 -43.42 -27.78
N GLU A 536 10.62 -43.87 -26.67
CA GLU A 536 12.06 -44.14 -26.49
C GLU A 536 12.51 -45.43 -27.21
N GLY A 537 11.59 -46.17 -27.84
CA GLY A 537 11.88 -47.41 -28.55
C GLY A 537 11.93 -48.65 -27.65
N ARG A 538 11.42 -48.58 -26.41
CA ARG A 538 11.32 -49.73 -25.52
C ARG A 538 10.09 -50.56 -25.87
N ASP A 539 10.27 -51.88 -25.92
CA ASP A 539 9.17 -52.83 -26.12
C ASP A 539 8.51 -53.22 -24.80
N LEU A 540 7.17 -53.22 -24.77
CA LEU A 540 6.39 -53.58 -23.60
C LEU A 540 5.80 -54.98 -23.73
N HIS A 541 5.88 -55.78 -22.67
CA HIS A 541 5.47 -57.17 -22.70
C HIS A 541 4.19 -57.38 -21.88
N PHE A 542 3.18 -58.00 -22.50
CA PHE A 542 1.91 -58.33 -21.89
C PHE A 542 1.50 -59.77 -22.27
N GLY A 543 1.91 -60.74 -21.44
CA GLY A 543 1.72 -62.15 -21.74
C GLY A 543 2.41 -62.53 -23.07
N ASP A 544 1.65 -63.12 -23.99
CA ASP A 544 2.13 -63.50 -25.32
C ASP A 544 2.28 -62.31 -26.30
N ALA A 545 1.87 -61.11 -25.91
CA ALA A 545 1.96 -59.92 -26.74
C ALA A 545 3.19 -59.07 -26.42
N ARG A 546 3.87 -58.59 -27.46
CA ARG A 546 4.92 -57.57 -27.36
C ARG A 546 4.47 -56.31 -28.10
N VAL A 547 4.27 -55.24 -27.36
CA VAL A 547 3.80 -53.95 -27.86
C VAL A 547 5.01 -53.10 -28.23
N HIS A 548 4.97 -52.58 -29.45
CA HIS A 548 5.93 -51.64 -30.01
C HIS A 548 5.20 -50.30 -30.23
N ASP A 549 5.95 -49.23 -30.46
CA ASP A 549 5.31 -47.94 -30.70
C ASP A 549 4.43 -47.97 -31.97
N ASP A 550 4.92 -48.60 -33.04
CA ASP A 550 4.28 -48.68 -34.36
C ASP A 550 3.39 -49.92 -34.59
N GLY A 551 3.24 -50.79 -33.58
CA GLY A 551 2.43 -51.99 -33.72
C GLY A 551 2.57 -52.98 -32.57
N ILE A 552 2.23 -54.23 -32.84
CA ILE A 552 2.23 -55.30 -31.84
C ILE A 552 2.68 -56.63 -32.47
N THR A 553 3.52 -57.37 -31.76
CA THR A 553 3.86 -58.75 -32.10
C THR A 553 2.97 -59.70 -31.33
N LEU A 554 2.25 -60.55 -32.05
CA LEU A 554 1.30 -61.54 -31.53
C LEU A 554 1.73 -62.95 -31.88
N VAL A 555 1.25 -63.94 -31.14
CA VAL A 555 1.56 -65.35 -31.41
C VAL A 555 0.48 -65.99 -32.29
N LYS A 556 0.89 -66.63 -33.38
CA LYS A 556 0.04 -67.49 -34.21
C LYS A 556 0.04 -68.90 -33.65
N ARG A 557 -1.11 -69.35 -33.14
CA ARG A 557 -1.27 -70.71 -32.59
C ARG A 557 -1.52 -71.71 -33.73
N LYS A 558 -0.61 -72.68 -33.91
CA LYS A 558 -0.72 -73.76 -34.91
C LYS A 558 -1.22 -75.04 -34.25
N PHE A 559 -2.02 -75.82 -34.97
CA PHE A 559 -2.53 -77.11 -34.50
C PHE A 559 -1.42 -78.19 -34.49
N LEU A 560 -0.41 -78.06 -35.37
CA LEU A 560 0.81 -78.85 -35.43
C LEU A 560 1.99 -77.91 -35.80
N GLY A 561 3.11 -77.99 -35.07
CA GLY A 561 4.31 -77.15 -35.26
C GLY A 561 4.53 -76.09 -34.17
N SER A 562 5.68 -75.41 -34.20
CA SER A 562 6.01 -74.35 -33.25
C SER A 562 5.18 -73.08 -33.48
N ASN A 563 4.84 -72.40 -32.38
CA ASN A 563 4.20 -71.09 -32.39
C ASN A 563 5.07 -70.07 -33.14
N GLU A 564 4.43 -69.21 -33.93
CA GLU A 564 5.11 -68.21 -34.76
C GLU A 564 4.78 -66.81 -34.25
N GLN A 565 5.80 -65.94 -34.11
CA GLN A 565 5.61 -64.54 -33.74
C GLN A 565 5.33 -63.71 -35.00
N ILE A 566 4.20 -63.02 -35.03
CA ILE A 566 3.75 -62.21 -36.16
C ILE A 566 3.65 -60.75 -35.71
N ARG A 567 4.47 -59.88 -36.31
CA ARG A 567 4.37 -58.43 -36.13
C ARG A 567 3.23 -57.88 -36.97
N CYS A 568 2.35 -57.12 -36.34
CA CYS A 568 1.20 -56.47 -36.95
C CYS A 568 1.30 -54.95 -36.67
N SER A 569 1.06 -54.13 -37.68
CA SER A 569 0.85 -52.69 -37.49
C SER A 569 -0.53 -52.43 -36.88
N TRP A 570 -0.71 -51.26 -36.25
CA TRP A 570 -1.97 -50.92 -35.56
C TRP A 570 -3.20 -50.93 -36.47
N ASP A 571 -3.07 -50.59 -37.76
CA ASP A 571 -4.15 -50.62 -38.73
C ASP A 571 -4.64 -52.04 -39.08
N ARG A 572 -3.82 -53.06 -38.79
CA ARG A 572 -4.10 -54.48 -39.11
C ARG A 572 -4.62 -55.30 -37.93
N VAL A 573 -4.80 -54.68 -36.76
CA VAL A 573 -5.32 -55.37 -35.57
C VAL A 573 -6.65 -54.77 -35.10
N HIS A 574 -7.41 -55.55 -34.36
CA HIS A 574 -8.65 -55.13 -33.70
C HIS A 574 -8.65 -55.62 -32.26
N VAL A 575 -9.49 -55.01 -31.43
CA VAL A 575 -9.56 -55.30 -30.00
C VAL A 575 -10.98 -55.59 -29.54
N TRP A 576 -11.11 -56.49 -28.58
CA TRP A 576 -12.38 -56.84 -27.93
C TRP A 576 -12.11 -57.30 -26.48
N SER A 577 -13.17 -57.58 -25.74
CA SER A 577 -13.08 -58.16 -24.40
C SER A 577 -13.80 -59.50 -24.40
N ALA A 578 -13.16 -60.55 -23.89
CA ALA A 578 -13.74 -61.89 -23.76
C ALA A 578 -13.14 -62.59 -22.54
N ASP A 579 -13.97 -63.35 -21.82
CA ASP A 579 -13.54 -64.22 -20.71
C ASP A 579 -12.63 -63.51 -19.68
N GLY A 580 -12.98 -62.28 -19.29
CA GLY A 580 -12.21 -61.51 -18.32
C GLY A 580 -10.83 -61.07 -18.81
N SER A 581 -10.62 -61.02 -20.12
CA SER A 581 -9.36 -60.60 -20.76
C SER A 581 -9.60 -59.50 -21.81
N PHE A 582 -8.62 -58.61 -21.93
CA PHE A 582 -8.45 -57.73 -23.08
C PHE A 582 -7.82 -58.52 -24.22
N CYS A 583 -8.51 -58.60 -25.34
CA CYS A 583 -8.07 -59.38 -26.48
C CYS A 583 -7.68 -58.48 -27.65
N ILE A 584 -6.55 -58.81 -28.28
CA ILE A 584 -6.03 -58.13 -29.47
C ILE A 584 -5.73 -59.20 -30.51
N GLY A 585 -6.16 -59.00 -31.76
CA GLY A 585 -5.94 -59.96 -32.82
C GLY A 585 -5.80 -59.34 -34.20
N ALA A 586 -5.14 -60.07 -35.11
CA ALA A 586 -5.07 -59.67 -36.51
C ALA A 586 -6.47 -59.70 -37.14
N LYS A 587 -6.79 -58.70 -37.98
CA LYS A 587 -8.08 -58.63 -38.69
C LYS A 587 -8.26 -59.80 -39.68
N ASP A 588 -7.17 -60.25 -40.29
CA ASP A 588 -7.19 -61.20 -41.40
C ASP A 588 -6.98 -62.67 -40.97
N ASP A 589 -6.56 -62.94 -39.72
CA ASP A 589 -6.27 -64.30 -39.24
C ASP A 589 -6.62 -64.47 -37.76
N LYS A 590 -7.71 -65.18 -37.49
CA LYS A 590 -8.22 -65.44 -36.14
C LYS A 590 -7.27 -66.26 -35.26
N LYS A 591 -6.27 -66.95 -35.84
CA LYS A 591 -5.26 -67.72 -35.08
C LYS A 591 -4.15 -66.84 -34.52
N ILE A 592 -4.10 -65.56 -34.92
CA ILE A 592 -3.14 -64.57 -34.45
C ILE A 592 -3.85 -63.65 -33.46
N ASN A 593 -3.74 -63.97 -32.17
CA ASN A 593 -4.33 -63.17 -31.10
C ASN A 593 -3.56 -63.34 -29.79
N ALA A 594 -3.77 -62.40 -28.88
CA ALA A 594 -3.39 -62.50 -27.48
C ALA A 594 -4.58 -62.10 -26.61
N GLY A 595 -4.76 -62.81 -25.50
CA GLY A 595 -5.68 -62.45 -24.43
C GLY A 595 -4.89 -62.10 -23.18
N ILE A 596 -5.07 -60.88 -22.67
CA ILE A 596 -4.36 -60.36 -21.51
C ILE A 596 -5.39 -60.19 -20.39
N SER A 597 -5.23 -60.92 -19.28
CA SER A 597 -6.23 -60.95 -18.21
C SER A 597 -6.35 -59.59 -17.51
N TYR A 598 -7.58 -59.16 -17.22
CA TYR A 598 -7.85 -57.95 -16.43
C TYR A 598 -7.47 -58.10 -14.94
N ILE A 599 -7.62 -59.32 -14.41
CA ILE A 599 -7.37 -59.61 -13.00
C ILE A 599 -5.96 -60.14 -12.77
N HIS A 600 -5.36 -60.86 -13.72
CA HIS A 600 -4.02 -61.45 -13.53
C HIS A 600 -2.90 -60.73 -14.28
N GLY A 601 -3.21 -59.95 -15.32
CA GLY A 601 -2.23 -59.14 -16.05
C GLY A 601 -2.05 -57.77 -15.41
N ALA A 602 -0.81 -57.39 -15.11
CA ALA A 602 -0.51 -56.04 -14.64
C ALA A 602 -0.71 -55.02 -15.77
N ASN A 603 -1.33 -53.89 -15.44
CA ASN A 603 -1.53 -52.74 -16.31
C ASN A 603 -2.35 -53.04 -17.59
N THR A 604 -3.08 -54.16 -17.64
CA THR A 604 -3.95 -54.52 -18.78
C THR A 604 -4.94 -53.41 -19.14
N HIS A 605 -5.59 -52.82 -18.14
CA HIS A 605 -6.53 -51.71 -18.32
C HIS A 605 -5.84 -50.45 -18.86
N ILE A 606 -4.58 -50.21 -18.48
CA ILE A 606 -3.80 -49.07 -18.95
C ILE A 606 -3.45 -49.25 -20.43
N LEU A 607 -3.00 -50.46 -20.80
CA LEU A 607 -2.72 -50.81 -22.19
C LEU A 607 -3.97 -50.73 -23.06
N GLU A 608 -5.09 -51.28 -22.59
CA GLU A 608 -6.36 -51.22 -23.31
C GLU A 608 -6.76 -49.76 -23.57
N GLN A 609 -6.65 -48.91 -22.55
CA GLN A 609 -6.96 -47.50 -22.69
C GLN A 609 -6.06 -46.82 -23.73
N ALA A 610 -4.75 -47.07 -23.70
CA ALA A 610 -3.80 -46.55 -24.69
C ALA A 610 -4.21 -46.93 -26.12
N ILE A 611 -4.47 -48.22 -26.36
CA ILE A 611 -4.81 -48.73 -27.70
C ILE A 611 -6.17 -48.20 -28.17
N ARG A 612 -7.18 -48.18 -27.29
CA ARG A 612 -8.50 -47.65 -27.64
C ARG A 612 -8.47 -46.15 -27.94
N MET A 613 -7.65 -45.38 -27.21
CA MET A 613 -7.42 -43.97 -27.53
C MET A 613 -6.71 -43.81 -28.88
N GLY A 614 -5.67 -44.61 -29.14
CA GLY A 614 -4.97 -44.62 -30.42
C GLY A 614 -5.88 -44.92 -31.59
N PHE A 615 -6.76 -45.91 -31.47
CA PHE A 615 -7.72 -46.29 -32.52
C PHE A 615 -8.78 -45.22 -32.82
N LYS A 616 -9.03 -44.31 -31.87
CA LYS A 616 -9.90 -43.15 -32.08
C LYS A 616 -9.18 -41.98 -32.75
N LYS A 617 -7.84 -41.94 -32.75
CA LYS A 617 -7.04 -40.86 -33.35
C LYS A 617 -6.88 -41.11 -34.87
N PRO A 618 -7.45 -40.27 -35.75
CA PRO A 618 -7.37 -40.49 -37.19
C PRO A 618 -5.92 -40.48 -37.68
N GLY A 619 -5.56 -41.48 -38.49
CA GLY A 619 -4.23 -41.56 -39.12
C GLY A 619 -3.09 -41.96 -38.18
N MET A 620 -3.39 -42.37 -36.94
CA MET A 620 -2.37 -42.79 -35.96
C MET A 620 -1.51 -43.93 -36.51
N ARG A 621 -0.19 -43.76 -36.45
CA ARG A 621 0.79 -44.80 -36.80
C ARG A 621 1.56 -45.31 -35.59
N ARG A 622 1.72 -44.47 -34.57
CA ARG A 622 2.42 -44.77 -33.33
C ARG A 622 1.56 -44.47 -32.10
N LEU A 623 1.62 -45.30 -31.07
CA LEU A 623 0.89 -45.03 -29.82
C LEU A 623 1.42 -43.78 -29.11
N SER A 624 2.73 -43.52 -29.18
CA SER A 624 3.37 -42.34 -28.58
C SER A 624 2.87 -41.01 -29.15
N GLU A 625 2.19 -41.01 -30.30
CA GLU A 625 1.49 -39.83 -30.82
C GLU A 625 0.41 -39.31 -29.85
N LEU A 626 -0.05 -40.13 -28.89
CA LEU A 626 -0.99 -39.72 -27.85
C LEU A 626 -0.38 -38.78 -26.79
N LEU A 627 0.95 -38.59 -26.77
CA LEU A 627 1.63 -37.62 -25.91
C LEU A 627 1.56 -36.18 -26.46
N GLN A 628 1.09 -36.01 -27.69
CA GLN A 628 0.83 -34.72 -28.35
C GLN A 628 -0.67 -34.41 -28.30
#